data_AF-A0A8J2KPQ3-F1
#
_entry.id   AF-A0A8J2KPQ3-F1
#
_cell.length_a   1.000
_cell.length_b   1.000
_cell.length_c   1.000
_cell.angle_alpha   90.00
_cell.angle_beta   90.00
_cell.angle_gamma   90.00
#
_symmetry.space_group_name_H-M   'P 1'
#
loop_
_entity.id
_entity.type
_entity.pdbx_description
1 polymer ?
#
loop_
_entity_poly.entity_id
_entity_poly.type
_entity_poly.pdbx_seq_one_letter_code
_entity_poly.pdbx_strand_id
1 'polypeptide(L)'
;MLNCQGQGNRKKQRRRRKHRKAKSIKRSDSSSGNPLMIFMLDGMRWDYVSRLQNRMPGFSRFLSEGVQTEYVETIFPVVSYAAWTTLSTGVYPETHGIMGNYMVDLEEDPTGNDIFRLGDRSTTTKAKWWQNSEPIWITATRQKKRTFLRYWSRCDVPFNSLTPEECSGYSSAGGVQSINKTLSVGLEKLRDGFDLVMLYGEEIDNLGHKYGPDSYEMQTALLELDAVFMEFLEGLDKYPRLRKKLNIIIVSDHGMTDVRPSRGVTYLRLDDYIDKRDILRIVEDGSFMNIQPIKSSVNYVYEQLKQIPGVDVYKKADIPENLHYKNNRIVLDILLVSRVGYIVVGLQSAKQIPRPHPQQSYRIGVHGYTPALSDIRAIFYARGPAFKKNEVFPPINMVDIYQLYTHCLGIAPQPNNGTWTNVVGMLAPPTR
;
A
#
# COMPACT_ATOMS: atom_id res chain seq x y z
N MET A 1 78.08 5.66 -41.81
CA MET A 1 78.05 7.04 -42.35
C MET A 1 76.58 7.38 -42.56
N LEU A 2 75.96 8.05 -41.57
CA LEU A 2 75.60 9.49 -41.59
C LEU A 2 74.39 9.73 -42.53
N ASN A 3 73.20 10.11 -42.05
CA ASN A 3 72.96 11.36 -41.32
C ASN A 3 71.83 11.28 -40.25
N CYS A 4 72.09 11.93 -39.11
CA CYS A 4 71.12 12.52 -38.16
C CYS A 4 70.57 13.83 -38.78
N GLN A 5 69.46 14.47 -38.42
CA GLN A 5 68.80 14.88 -37.16
C GLN A 5 67.31 15.19 -37.54
N GLY A 6 66.29 15.35 -36.70
CA GLY A 6 66.22 15.75 -35.30
C GLY A 6 64.78 15.71 -34.76
N GLN A 7 64.65 16.21 -33.54
CA GLN A 7 63.67 15.90 -32.49
C GLN A 7 62.29 16.57 -32.65
N GLY A 8 61.25 16.03 -31.98
CA GLY A 8 60.03 16.80 -31.71
C GLY A 8 58.82 16.05 -31.12
N ASN A 9 58.78 15.92 -29.79
CA ASN A 9 57.58 15.89 -28.93
C ASN A 9 56.47 14.82 -29.11
N ARG A 10 56.57 13.75 -28.31
CA ARG A 10 55.41 12.94 -27.85
C ARG A 10 54.92 13.46 -26.49
N LYS A 11 53.73 14.06 -26.42
CA LYS A 11 53.00 14.30 -25.16
C LYS A 11 51.71 13.46 -25.08
N LYS A 12 51.77 12.48 -24.18
CA LYS A 12 50.79 12.14 -23.13
C LYS A 12 49.28 12.20 -23.48
N GLN A 13 48.65 11.02 -23.52
CA GLN A 13 47.44 10.74 -22.74
C GLN A 13 47.21 9.23 -22.57
N ARG A 14 47.72 8.67 -21.46
CA ARG A 14 47.34 7.35 -20.95
C ARG A 14 46.86 7.54 -19.51
N ARG A 15 45.57 7.85 -19.34
CA ARG A 15 44.91 7.88 -18.02
C ARG A 15 44.78 6.45 -17.50
N ARG A 16 45.69 6.05 -16.60
CA ARG A 16 45.56 4.85 -15.77
C ARG A 16 44.33 5.00 -14.87
N ARG A 17 43.27 4.24 -15.13
CA ARG A 17 42.18 3.99 -14.17
C ARG A 17 42.74 3.11 -13.04
N LYS A 18 43.03 3.71 -11.89
CA LYS A 18 43.27 2.96 -10.64
C LYS A 18 41.92 2.42 -10.16
N HIS A 19 41.69 1.11 -10.28
CA HIS A 19 40.65 0.44 -9.51
C HIS A 19 41.03 0.47 -8.03
N ARG A 20 40.37 1.33 -7.26
CA ARG A 20 40.31 1.20 -5.80
C ARG A 20 39.43 -0.01 -5.50
N LYS A 21 40.03 -1.14 -5.10
CA LYS A 21 39.33 -2.20 -4.37
C LYS A 21 38.76 -1.56 -3.10
N ALA A 22 37.43 -1.51 -2.99
CA ALA A 22 36.77 -1.13 -1.75
C ALA A 22 37.18 -2.15 -0.67
N LYS A 23 37.80 -1.67 0.41
CA LYS A 23 38.08 -2.48 1.59
C LYS A 23 36.74 -2.80 2.25
N SER A 24 36.42 -4.09 2.36
CA SER A 24 35.35 -4.61 3.22
C SER A 24 35.59 -4.09 4.64
N ILE A 25 34.69 -3.25 5.13
CA ILE A 25 34.61 -2.89 6.55
C ILE A 25 33.91 -4.07 7.22
N LYS A 26 34.63 -4.81 8.07
CA LYS A 26 34.02 -5.79 8.97
C LYS A 26 33.03 -5.05 9.87
N ARG A 27 31.74 -5.38 9.77
CA ARG A 27 30.68 -4.89 10.65
C ARG A 27 30.97 -5.30 12.09
N SER A 28 30.82 -4.37 13.03
CA SER A 28 30.61 -4.70 14.44
C SER A 28 29.22 -5.33 14.58
N ASP A 29 29.14 -6.41 15.36
CA ASP A 29 27.98 -7.30 15.49
C ASP A 29 26.84 -6.71 16.35
N SER A 30 26.59 -5.39 16.25
CA SER A 30 25.78 -4.64 17.23
C SER A 30 24.49 -4.04 16.67
N SER A 31 23.89 -4.65 15.65
CA SER A 31 22.50 -4.32 15.26
C SER A 31 21.57 -5.24 16.04
N SER A 32 20.93 -4.74 17.09
CA SER A 32 20.03 -5.46 18.00
C SER A 32 18.68 -5.88 17.38
N GLY A 33 18.64 -6.21 16.09
CA GLY A 33 17.42 -6.63 15.40
C GLY A 33 17.71 -7.52 14.20
N ASN A 34 16.75 -8.38 13.89
CA ASN A 34 16.79 -9.33 12.79
C ASN A 34 16.32 -8.66 11.48
N PRO A 35 16.83 -9.07 10.30
CA PRO A 35 16.35 -8.51 9.04
C PRO A 35 14.86 -8.80 8.85
N LEU A 36 14.15 -7.84 8.25
CA LEU A 36 12.72 -7.90 7.98
C LEU A 36 12.45 -7.73 6.48
N MET A 37 11.68 -8.64 5.92
CA MET A 37 11.02 -8.47 4.63
C MET A 37 9.53 -8.22 4.84
N ILE A 38 9.00 -7.16 4.26
CA ILE A 38 7.57 -6.87 4.18
C ILE A 38 7.16 -7.03 2.73
N PHE A 39 6.13 -7.84 2.47
CA PHE A 39 5.58 -8.01 1.13
C PHE A 39 4.09 -7.71 1.14
N MET A 40 3.72 -6.65 0.43
CA MET A 40 2.32 -6.24 0.26
C MET A 40 1.77 -6.81 -1.05
N LEU A 41 0.68 -7.57 -0.93
CA LEU A 41 -0.12 -8.10 -2.02
C LEU A 41 -1.41 -7.27 -2.11
N ASP A 42 -1.47 -6.33 -3.05
CA ASP A 42 -2.63 -5.45 -3.23
C ASP A 42 -3.90 -6.27 -3.52
N GLY A 43 -5.00 -5.92 -2.87
CA GLY A 43 -6.31 -6.55 -3.09
C GLY A 43 -6.41 -8.02 -2.66
N MET A 44 -5.41 -8.54 -1.95
CA MET A 44 -5.42 -9.92 -1.44
C MET A 44 -6.41 -10.04 -0.27
N ARG A 45 -7.63 -10.51 -0.58
CA ARG A 45 -8.71 -10.68 0.39
C ARG A 45 -8.40 -11.79 1.39
N TRP A 46 -8.85 -11.57 2.63
CA TRP A 46 -8.59 -12.46 3.78
C TRP A 46 -8.85 -13.95 3.53
N ASP A 47 -9.88 -14.27 2.74
CA ASP A 47 -10.33 -15.64 2.55
C ASP A 47 -9.71 -16.37 1.36
N TYR A 48 -8.96 -15.70 0.49
CA TYR A 48 -8.44 -16.30 -0.74
C TYR A 48 -7.56 -17.53 -0.50
N VAL A 49 -6.65 -17.49 0.48
CA VAL A 49 -5.81 -18.66 0.82
C VAL A 49 -6.66 -19.78 1.40
N SER A 50 -7.53 -19.45 2.36
CA SER A 50 -8.35 -20.45 3.06
C SER A 50 -9.34 -21.18 2.12
N ARG A 51 -9.91 -20.47 1.14
CA ARG A 51 -10.86 -21.03 0.15
C ARG A 51 -10.22 -22.04 -0.78
N LEU A 52 -8.93 -21.89 -1.07
CA LEU A 52 -8.18 -22.80 -1.93
C LEU A 52 -7.54 -23.97 -1.15
N GLN A 53 -7.60 -23.94 0.18
CA GLN A 53 -7.22 -25.04 1.07
C GLN A 53 -5.84 -25.64 0.71
N ASN A 54 -5.79 -26.96 0.49
CA ASN A 54 -4.59 -27.73 0.17
C ASN A 54 -4.03 -27.48 -1.24
N ARG A 55 -4.67 -26.64 -2.06
CA ARG A 55 -4.19 -26.28 -3.41
C ARG A 55 -3.12 -25.18 -3.40
N MET A 56 -2.79 -24.64 -2.22
CA MET A 56 -1.83 -23.56 -2.02
C MET A 56 -0.65 -24.05 -1.15
N PRO A 57 0.18 -25.01 -1.60
CA PRO A 57 1.28 -25.57 -0.81
C PRO A 57 2.33 -24.55 -0.37
N GLY A 58 2.59 -23.49 -1.16
CA GLY A 58 3.54 -22.43 -0.80
C GLY A 58 3.09 -21.64 0.43
N PHE A 59 1.86 -21.13 0.41
CA PHE A 59 1.25 -20.47 1.57
C PHE A 59 1.04 -21.44 2.73
N SER A 60 0.61 -22.67 2.47
CA SER A 60 0.45 -23.69 3.53
C SER A 60 1.77 -23.93 4.27
N ARG A 61 2.87 -24.04 3.53
CA ARG A 61 4.22 -24.16 4.09
C ARG A 61 4.58 -22.93 4.92
N PHE A 62 4.38 -21.72 4.38
CA PHE A 62 4.68 -20.48 5.10
C PHE A 62 3.93 -20.38 6.43
N LEU A 63 2.63 -20.67 6.42
CA LEU A 63 1.75 -20.59 7.57
C LEU A 63 2.09 -21.65 8.63
N SER A 64 2.46 -22.87 8.22
CA SER A 64 2.92 -23.91 9.15
C SER A 64 4.19 -23.54 9.93
N GLU A 65 4.96 -22.59 9.42
CA GLU A 65 6.20 -22.10 10.03
C GLU A 65 6.05 -20.74 10.73
N GLY A 66 4.83 -20.22 10.82
CA GLY A 66 4.57 -18.85 11.23
C GLY A 66 3.23 -18.66 11.93
N VAL A 67 2.72 -17.44 11.88
CA VAL A 67 1.43 -17.03 12.42
C VAL A 67 0.58 -16.39 11.34
N GLN A 68 -0.72 -16.41 11.54
CA GLN A 68 -1.69 -15.63 10.77
C GLN A 68 -2.75 -15.06 11.70
N THR A 69 -3.44 -14.03 11.25
CA THR A 69 -4.72 -13.60 11.83
C THR A 69 -5.87 -14.17 11.01
N GLU A 70 -7.03 -14.34 11.64
CA GLU A 70 -8.28 -14.66 10.91
C GLU A 70 -8.53 -13.66 9.77
N TYR A 71 -8.32 -12.37 10.03
CA TYR A 71 -8.31 -11.29 9.04
C TYR A 71 -7.75 -10.01 9.66
N VAL A 72 -7.47 -9.02 8.82
CA VAL A 72 -7.17 -7.64 9.23
C VAL A 72 -8.36 -6.75 8.89
N GLU A 73 -8.88 -6.06 9.91
CA GLU A 73 -9.82 -4.96 9.71
C GLU A 73 -9.03 -3.78 9.09
N THR A 74 -9.42 -3.40 7.88
CA THR A 74 -8.78 -2.32 7.13
C THR A 74 -9.25 -0.94 7.62
N ILE A 75 -8.71 0.12 7.04
CA ILE A 75 -9.02 1.51 7.38
C ILE A 75 -10.08 2.10 6.44
N PHE A 76 -10.73 3.18 6.86
CA PHE A 76 -11.53 4.01 5.97
C PHE A 76 -10.72 5.23 5.49
N PRO A 77 -10.76 5.58 4.20
CA PRO A 77 -11.43 4.87 3.11
C PRO A 77 -10.61 3.67 2.66
N VAL A 78 -11.30 2.65 2.17
CA VAL A 78 -10.68 1.35 1.83
C VAL A 78 -10.05 1.41 0.44
N VAL A 79 -8.98 2.19 0.33
CA VAL A 79 -8.24 2.44 -0.91
C VAL A 79 -6.74 2.42 -0.69
N SER A 80 -6.03 2.06 -1.75
CA SER A 80 -4.63 1.67 -1.73
C SER A 80 -3.73 2.76 -1.13
N TYR A 81 -3.72 4.01 -1.64
CA TYR A 81 -2.81 5.05 -1.11
C TYR A 81 -2.99 5.35 0.39
N ALA A 82 -4.23 5.33 0.88
CA ALA A 82 -4.52 5.54 2.30
C ALA A 82 -3.99 4.36 3.13
N ALA A 83 -4.33 3.14 2.74
CA ALA A 83 -3.91 1.92 3.42
C ALA A 83 -2.38 1.69 3.37
N TRP A 84 -1.72 1.93 2.22
CA TRP A 84 -0.26 1.84 2.09
C TRP A 84 0.44 2.76 3.08
N THR A 85 -0.09 3.98 3.26
CA THR A 85 0.48 4.97 4.18
C THR A 85 0.20 4.58 5.63
N THR A 86 -1.00 4.09 5.94
CA THR A 86 -1.33 3.51 7.26
C THR A 86 -0.39 2.35 7.61
N LEU A 87 -0.23 1.35 6.73
CA LEU A 87 0.70 0.22 6.94
C LEU A 87 2.13 0.70 7.17
N SER A 88 2.53 1.81 6.55
CA SER A 88 3.88 2.36 6.67
C SER A 88 4.11 3.19 7.93
N THR A 89 3.07 3.67 8.60
CA THR A 89 3.16 4.69 9.67
C THR A 89 2.48 4.28 10.98
N GLY A 90 1.51 3.35 10.92
CA GLY A 90 0.70 2.94 12.07
C GLY A 90 -0.37 3.95 12.50
N VAL A 91 -0.62 5.00 11.72
CA VAL A 91 -1.66 6.00 12.00
C VAL A 91 -2.75 5.97 10.95
N TYR A 92 -3.94 6.49 11.30
CA TYR A 92 -5.07 6.60 10.37
C TYR A 92 -4.89 7.73 9.33
N PRO A 93 -5.69 7.71 8.24
CA PRO A 93 -5.66 8.74 7.20
C PRO A 93 -5.77 10.17 7.72
N GLU A 94 -6.67 10.43 8.67
CA GLU A 94 -6.84 11.78 9.21
C GLU A 94 -5.55 12.35 9.83
N THR A 95 -4.66 11.48 10.32
CA THR A 95 -3.35 11.84 10.87
C THR A 95 -2.29 11.97 9.78
N HIS A 96 -2.11 10.96 8.91
CA HIS A 96 -1.03 10.99 7.91
C HIS A 96 -1.35 11.83 6.66
N GLY A 97 -2.60 12.28 6.49
CA GLY A 97 -3.00 13.22 5.44
C GLY A 97 -3.17 12.64 4.04
N ILE A 98 -3.06 11.31 3.87
CA ILE A 98 -3.34 10.62 2.61
C ILE A 98 -4.74 10.03 2.70
N MET A 99 -5.73 10.84 2.35
CA MET A 99 -7.16 10.57 2.56
C MET A 99 -7.84 9.79 1.43
N GLY A 100 -7.11 9.44 0.37
CA GLY A 100 -7.66 8.78 -0.81
C GLY A 100 -6.62 8.55 -1.92
N ASN A 101 -7.08 7.93 -3.00
CA ASN A 101 -6.38 7.79 -4.27
C ASN A 101 -6.43 9.08 -5.11
N TYR A 102 -7.42 9.94 -4.85
CA TYR A 102 -7.52 11.29 -5.40
C TYR A 102 -7.74 12.27 -4.25
N MET A 103 -7.05 13.40 -4.27
CA MET A 103 -7.21 14.45 -3.24
C MET A 103 -7.05 15.83 -3.87
N VAL A 104 -7.64 16.83 -3.21
CA VAL A 104 -7.33 18.25 -3.42
C VAL A 104 -7.19 18.91 -2.06
N ASP A 105 -6.41 19.97 -2.00
CA ASP A 105 -6.35 20.83 -0.83
C ASP A 105 -6.98 22.19 -1.19
N LEU A 106 -8.27 22.36 -0.91
CA LEU A 106 -8.99 23.60 -1.25
C LEU A 106 -8.70 24.74 -0.27
N GLU A 107 -8.08 24.46 0.87
CA GLU A 107 -7.62 25.49 1.79
C GLU A 107 -6.32 26.12 1.26
N GLU A 108 -5.40 25.29 0.76
CA GLU A 108 -4.13 25.75 0.18
C GLU A 108 -4.29 26.25 -1.28
N ASP A 109 -5.07 25.54 -2.11
CA ASP A 109 -5.39 25.92 -3.49
C ASP A 109 -6.92 25.94 -3.72
N PRO A 110 -7.58 27.09 -3.51
CA PRO A 110 -9.02 27.24 -3.73
C PRO A 110 -9.48 26.97 -5.17
N THR A 111 -8.57 26.93 -6.15
CA THR A 111 -8.91 26.59 -7.53
C THR A 111 -9.16 25.09 -7.71
N GLY A 112 -8.64 24.26 -6.80
CA GLY A 112 -8.74 22.80 -6.84
C GLY A 112 -8.02 22.19 -8.04
N ASN A 113 -6.97 22.84 -8.53
CA ASN A 113 -6.15 22.37 -9.65
C ASN A 113 -4.91 21.61 -9.17
N ASP A 114 -4.42 21.89 -7.96
CA ASP A 114 -3.40 21.08 -7.32
C ASP A 114 -4.01 19.77 -6.76
N ILE A 115 -4.09 18.79 -7.66
CA ILE A 115 -4.71 17.50 -7.41
C ILE A 115 -3.62 16.47 -7.08
N PHE A 116 -3.83 15.64 -6.07
CA PHE A 116 -3.19 14.35 -5.93
C PHE A 116 -3.94 13.33 -6.81
N ARG A 117 -3.27 12.66 -7.75
CA ARG A 117 -3.94 11.79 -8.73
C ARG A 117 -3.27 10.41 -8.81
N LEU A 118 -4.01 9.36 -8.50
CA LEU A 118 -3.60 7.97 -8.71
C LEU A 118 -3.02 7.76 -10.12
N GLY A 119 -1.84 7.15 -10.17
CA GLY A 119 -1.11 6.86 -11.41
C GLY A 119 -0.31 8.03 -11.99
N ASP A 120 -0.50 9.26 -11.50
CA ASP A 120 0.24 10.43 -11.97
C ASP A 120 1.39 10.81 -11.03
N ARG A 121 2.60 10.43 -11.42
CA ARG A 121 3.83 10.72 -10.66
C ARG A 121 4.11 12.21 -10.53
N SER A 122 3.67 13.06 -11.46
CA SER A 122 3.94 14.50 -11.40
C SER A 122 3.18 15.18 -10.25
N THR A 123 2.05 14.59 -9.83
CA THR A 123 1.23 15.10 -8.74
C THR A 123 1.55 14.44 -7.41
N THR A 124 1.74 13.12 -7.42
CA THR A 124 1.95 12.32 -6.20
C THR A 124 3.36 12.46 -5.62
N THR A 125 4.34 12.99 -6.37
CA THR A 125 5.70 13.26 -5.85
C THR A 125 5.82 14.55 -5.04
N LYS A 126 4.80 15.41 -5.04
CA LYS A 126 4.84 16.69 -4.32
C LYS A 126 4.98 16.42 -2.81
N ALA A 127 6.06 16.92 -2.22
CA ALA A 127 6.43 16.64 -0.84
C ALA A 127 5.32 16.96 0.17
N LYS A 128 4.52 18.01 -0.11
CA LYS A 128 3.45 18.51 0.78
C LYS A 128 2.46 17.44 1.25
N TRP A 129 2.19 16.41 0.42
CA TRP A 129 1.26 15.34 0.78
C TRP A 129 1.82 14.37 1.83
N TRP A 130 3.15 14.30 1.97
CA TRP A 130 3.83 13.20 2.65
C TRP A 130 4.53 13.62 3.95
N GLN A 131 4.38 14.87 4.39
CA GLN A 131 5.16 15.38 5.53
C GLN A 131 4.49 15.16 6.90
N ASN A 132 3.25 14.69 6.96
CA ASN A 132 2.51 14.61 8.23
C ASN A 132 2.93 13.43 9.11
N SER A 133 3.46 12.34 8.55
CA SER A 133 3.80 11.14 9.32
C SER A 133 5.03 10.43 8.75
N GLU A 134 5.98 10.10 9.62
CA GLU A 134 7.24 9.47 9.25
C GLU A 134 7.02 7.96 8.95
N PRO A 135 7.30 7.48 7.73
CA PRO A 135 7.11 6.07 7.40
C PRO A 135 8.26 5.19 7.91
N ILE A 136 7.99 3.91 8.07
CA ILE A 136 8.89 2.90 8.69
C ILE A 136 10.29 2.88 8.08
N TRP A 137 10.44 3.08 6.76
CA TRP A 137 11.76 3.09 6.13
C TRP A 137 12.59 4.32 6.53
N ILE A 138 11.96 5.45 6.83
CA ILE A 138 12.65 6.64 7.34
C ILE A 138 13.00 6.43 8.80
N THR A 139 12.08 5.88 9.60
CA THR A 139 12.34 5.51 11.00
C THR A 139 13.52 4.54 11.14
N ALA A 140 13.58 3.54 10.25
CA ALA A 140 14.67 2.58 10.17
C ALA A 140 15.98 3.24 9.70
N THR A 141 15.94 4.06 8.64
CA THR A 141 17.11 4.79 8.12
C THR A 141 17.74 5.70 9.18
N ARG A 142 16.92 6.49 9.91
CA ARG A 142 17.36 7.34 11.01
C ARG A 142 18.03 6.56 12.13
N GLN A 143 17.59 5.32 12.33
CA GLN A 143 18.15 4.37 13.31
C GLN A 143 19.24 3.47 12.70
N LYS A 144 19.88 3.92 11.62
CA LYS A 144 21.07 3.32 10.98
C LYS A 144 20.82 1.93 10.39
N LYS A 145 19.57 1.60 10.06
CA LYS A 145 19.22 0.40 9.29
C LYS A 145 19.34 0.69 7.80
N ARG A 146 19.80 -0.30 7.04
CA ARG A 146 19.83 -0.25 5.58
C ARG A 146 18.48 -0.66 5.03
N THR A 147 17.89 0.19 4.20
CA THR A 147 16.51 0.01 3.72
C THR A 147 16.45 -0.06 2.20
N PHE A 148 15.77 -1.07 1.68
CA PHE A 148 15.49 -1.24 0.27
C PHE A 148 13.97 -1.33 0.04
N LEU A 149 13.47 -0.56 -0.92
CA LEU A 149 12.07 -0.59 -1.31
C LEU A 149 11.92 -0.82 -2.82
N ARG A 150 11.00 -1.72 -3.19
CA ARG A 150 10.65 -2.00 -4.58
C ARG A 150 9.16 -1.92 -4.81
N TYR A 151 8.79 -1.05 -5.74
CA TYR A 151 7.44 -0.70 -6.16
C TYR A 151 6.54 -0.12 -5.07
N TRP A 152 6.97 -0.11 -3.80
CA TRP A 152 6.29 0.59 -2.73
C TRP A 152 6.11 2.06 -3.07
N SER A 153 4.87 2.53 -3.03
CA SER A 153 4.56 3.84 -3.56
C SER A 153 5.25 4.95 -2.77
N ARG A 154 5.77 5.93 -3.51
CA ARG A 154 6.39 7.16 -3.01
C ARG A 154 7.56 6.98 -2.03
N CYS A 155 8.21 5.82 -2.02
CA CYS A 155 9.52 5.68 -1.34
C CYS A 155 10.58 6.65 -1.88
N ASP A 156 10.33 7.25 -3.06
CA ASP A 156 11.15 8.26 -3.73
C ASP A 156 10.89 9.70 -3.27
N VAL A 157 9.89 9.93 -2.41
CA VAL A 157 9.64 11.26 -1.81
C VAL A 157 10.40 11.36 -0.48
N PRO A 158 11.29 12.34 -0.31
CA PRO A 158 12.01 12.52 0.95
C PRO A 158 11.08 12.94 2.10
N PHE A 159 11.37 12.45 3.31
CA PHE A 159 10.78 12.90 4.56
C PHE A 159 11.89 13.49 5.42
N ASN A 160 11.80 14.77 5.81
CA ASN A 160 12.87 15.48 6.52
C ASN A 160 14.25 15.29 5.85
N SER A 161 14.29 15.40 4.53
CA SER A 161 15.49 15.22 3.69
C SER A 161 16.11 13.80 3.69
N LEU A 162 15.44 12.82 4.29
CA LEU A 162 15.86 11.42 4.27
C LEU A 162 15.09 10.65 3.20
N THR A 163 15.77 9.71 2.57
CA THR A 163 15.23 8.68 1.69
C THR A 163 15.75 7.33 2.15
N PRO A 164 15.12 6.21 1.76
CA PRO A 164 15.75 4.91 1.91
C PRO A 164 17.08 4.85 1.14
N GLU A 165 17.97 3.94 1.55
CA GLU A 165 19.26 3.71 0.85
C GLU A 165 19.03 3.35 -0.63
N GLU A 166 18.02 2.53 -0.90
CA GLU A 166 17.59 2.23 -2.27
C GLU A 166 16.06 2.23 -2.36
N CYS A 167 15.54 2.89 -3.40
CA CYS A 167 14.12 2.88 -3.74
C CYS A 167 13.96 2.74 -5.25
N SER A 168 13.13 1.79 -5.66
CA SER A 168 12.53 1.77 -6.98
C SER A 168 11.04 2.04 -6.80
N GLY A 169 10.62 3.28 -7.04
CA GLY A 169 9.21 3.65 -6.92
C GLY A 169 8.32 2.86 -7.87
N TYR A 170 7.00 2.98 -7.69
CA TYR A 170 6.00 2.26 -8.47
C TYR A 170 6.26 2.29 -9.99
N SER A 171 6.10 1.11 -10.60
CA SER A 171 6.04 0.84 -12.03
C SER A 171 5.02 -0.28 -12.21
N SER A 172 4.19 -0.18 -13.25
CA SER A 172 3.20 -1.22 -13.53
C SER A 172 3.87 -2.58 -13.76
N ALA A 173 3.29 -3.59 -13.12
CA ALA A 173 3.63 -4.99 -13.20
C ALA A 173 3.08 -5.62 -14.49
N GLY A 174 3.82 -6.58 -15.05
CA GLY A 174 3.40 -7.38 -16.19
C GLY A 174 2.90 -8.77 -15.79
N GLY A 175 1.94 -8.86 -14.86
CA GLY A 175 1.42 -10.15 -14.38
C GLY A 175 2.11 -10.70 -13.14
N VAL A 176 1.72 -11.91 -12.71
CA VAL A 176 2.28 -12.64 -11.56
C VAL A 176 3.80 -12.83 -11.68
N GLN A 177 4.36 -12.92 -12.89
CA GLN A 177 5.80 -13.01 -13.11
C GLN A 177 6.58 -11.79 -12.56
N SER A 178 5.95 -10.63 -12.49
CA SER A 178 6.53 -9.45 -11.85
C SER A 178 6.75 -9.64 -10.35
N ILE A 179 5.89 -10.43 -9.68
CA ILE A 179 6.00 -10.78 -8.27
C ILE A 179 7.21 -11.69 -8.06
N ASN A 180 7.41 -12.69 -8.92
CA ASN A 180 8.58 -13.57 -8.85
C ASN A 180 9.89 -12.76 -8.92
N LYS A 181 9.99 -11.86 -9.91
CA LYS A 181 11.13 -10.95 -10.05
C LYS A 181 11.31 -10.05 -8.81
N THR A 182 10.22 -9.57 -8.23
CA THR A 182 10.24 -8.69 -7.06
C THR A 182 10.74 -9.43 -5.81
N LEU A 183 10.25 -10.64 -5.56
CA LEU A 183 10.70 -11.52 -4.47
C LEU A 183 12.17 -11.91 -4.64
N SER A 184 12.57 -12.26 -5.86
CA SER A 184 13.97 -12.60 -6.19
C SER A 184 14.92 -11.46 -5.87
N VAL A 185 14.61 -10.23 -6.30
CA VAL A 185 15.40 -9.03 -5.98
C VAL A 185 15.42 -8.77 -4.47
N GLY A 186 14.29 -8.97 -3.79
CA GLY A 186 14.23 -8.84 -2.33
C GLY A 186 15.17 -9.82 -1.61
N LEU A 187 15.22 -11.08 -2.05
CA LEU A 187 16.13 -12.08 -1.51
C LEU A 187 17.60 -11.71 -1.76
N GLU A 188 17.94 -11.18 -2.93
CA GLU A 188 19.27 -10.64 -3.23
C GLU A 188 19.65 -9.50 -2.26
N LYS A 189 18.75 -8.55 -2.03
CA LYS A 189 18.99 -7.41 -1.13
C LYS A 189 19.17 -7.85 0.32
N LEU A 190 18.41 -8.83 0.78
CA LEU A 190 18.63 -9.43 2.10
C LEU A 190 20.02 -10.07 2.21
N ARG A 191 20.50 -10.74 1.15
CA ARG A 191 21.85 -11.32 1.12
C ARG A 191 22.94 -10.25 1.10
N ASP A 192 22.67 -9.10 0.48
CA ASP A 192 23.55 -7.93 0.49
C ASP A 192 23.55 -7.18 1.83
N GLY A 193 22.80 -7.66 2.82
CA GLY A 193 22.81 -7.15 4.19
C GLY A 193 21.95 -5.91 4.41
N PHE A 194 20.88 -5.75 3.62
CA PHE A 194 19.79 -4.84 3.94
C PHE A 194 19.01 -5.34 5.15
N ASP A 195 18.65 -4.44 6.05
CA ASP A 195 17.96 -4.75 7.30
C ASP A 195 16.44 -4.72 7.12
N LEU A 196 15.94 -3.82 6.27
CA LEU A 196 14.53 -3.73 5.88
C LEU A 196 14.41 -3.83 4.35
N VAL A 197 13.59 -4.76 3.88
CA VAL A 197 13.22 -4.94 2.47
C VAL A 197 11.71 -4.85 2.36
N MET A 198 11.17 -3.83 1.67
CA MET A 198 9.74 -3.71 1.42
C MET A 198 9.42 -3.89 -0.06
N LEU A 199 8.47 -4.76 -0.36
CA LEU A 199 8.10 -5.21 -1.69
C LEU A 199 6.60 -5.04 -1.89
N TYR A 200 6.20 -4.74 -3.12
CA TYR A 200 4.81 -4.58 -3.52
C TYR A 200 4.49 -5.38 -4.79
N GLY A 201 3.30 -6.00 -4.84
CA GLY A 201 2.75 -6.64 -6.02
C GLY A 201 1.25 -6.33 -6.17
N GLU A 202 0.86 -5.85 -7.35
CA GLU A 202 -0.50 -5.33 -7.64
C GLU A 202 -1.43 -6.29 -8.37
N GLU A 203 -0.92 -7.43 -8.83
CA GLU A 203 -1.62 -8.23 -9.85
C GLU A 203 -2.98 -8.77 -9.37
N ILE A 204 -3.08 -9.13 -8.08
CA ILE A 204 -4.31 -9.67 -7.52
C ILE A 204 -5.42 -8.61 -7.51
N ASP A 205 -5.13 -7.36 -7.14
CA ASP A 205 -6.09 -6.27 -7.25
C ASP A 205 -6.53 -6.03 -8.70
N ASN A 206 -5.58 -5.92 -9.63
CA ASN A 206 -5.85 -5.70 -11.05
C ASN A 206 -6.80 -6.77 -11.64
N LEU A 207 -6.55 -8.04 -11.32
CA LEU A 207 -7.40 -9.14 -11.76
C LEU A 207 -8.76 -9.14 -11.04
N GLY A 208 -8.79 -8.76 -9.77
CA GLY A 208 -10.02 -8.60 -8.99
C GLY A 208 -10.94 -7.53 -9.60
N HIS A 209 -10.38 -6.39 -9.98
CA HIS A 209 -11.12 -5.35 -10.70
C HIS A 209 -11.63 -5.83 -12.07
N LYS A 210 -10.77 -6.52 -12.83
CA LYS A 210 -11.05 -6.91 -14.23
C LYS A 210 -12.05 -8.06 -14.34
N TYR A 211 -11.94 -9.08 -13.50
CA TYR A 211 -12.69 -10.33 -13.64
C TYR A 211 -13.60 -10.63 -12.44
N GLY A 212 -13.39 -9.96 -11.30
CA GLY A 212 -14.13 -10.16 -10.06
C GLY A 212 -13.38 -11.07 -9.06
N PRO A 213 -13.67 -10.92 -7.76
CA PRO A 213 -12.94 -11.63 -6.70
C PRO A 213 -13.18 -13.15 -6.67
N ASP A 214 -14.30 -13.61 -7.26
CA ASP A 214 -14.68 -15.04 -7.27
C ASP A 214 -14.58 -15.65 -8.68
N SER A 215 -13.81 -15.05 -9.58
CA SER A 215 -13.67 -15.50 -10.96
C SER A 215 -12.71 -16.68 -11.12
N TYR A 216 -12.81 -17.39 -12.24
CA TYR A 216 -11.87 -18.46 -12.59
C TYR A 216 -10.44 -17.93 -12.81
N GLU A 217 -10.33 -16.75 -13.43
CA GLU A 217 -9.07 -16.03 -13.62
C GLU A 217 -8.42 -15.66 -12.28
N MET A 218 -9.22 -15.20 -11.31
CA MET A 218 -8.74 -14.94 -9.95
C MET A 218 -8.21 -16.21 -9.29
N GLN A 219 -8.98 -17.31 -9.34
CA GLN A 219 -8.52 -18.59 -8.80
C GLN A 219 -7.21 -19.07 -9.47
N THR A 220 -7.08 -18.91 -10.78
CA THR A 220 -5.87 -19.29 -11.52
C THR A 220 -4.67 -18.47 -11.09
N ALA A 221 -4.82 -17.15 -10.99
CA ALA A 221 -3.75 -16.26 -10.57
C ALA A 221 -3.29 -16.50 -9.13
N LEU A 222 -4.21 -16.87 -8.23
CA LEU A 222 -3.86 -17.26 -6.86
C LEU A 222 -2.99 -18.52 -6.82
N LEU A 223 -3.30 -19.53 -7.65
CA LEU A 223 -2.48 -20.75 -7.76
C LEU A 223 -1.10 -20.47 -8.37
N GLU A 224 -1.03 -19.58 -9.36
CA GLU A 224 0.25 -19.12 -9.92
C GLU A 224 1.08 -18.36 -8.88
N LEU A 225 0.44 -17.49 -8.09
CA LEU A 225 1.08 -16.76 -7.00
C LEU A 225 1.64 -17.72 -5.94
N ASP A 226 0.90 -18.77 -5.59
CA ASP A 226 1.38 -19.79 -4.64
C ASP A 226 2.61 -20.53 -5.17
N ALA A 227 2.63 -20.90 -6.45
CA ALA A 227 3.79 -21.55 -7.06
C ALA A 227 5.03 -20.64 -7.01
N VAL A 228 4.87 -19.35 -7.38
CA VAL A 228 5.93 -18.34 -7.24
C VAL A 228 6.41 -18.21 -5.80
N PHE A 229 5.48 -18.27 -4.84
CA PHE A 229 5.81 -18.15 -3.44
C PHE A 229 6.54 -19.38 -2.89
N MET A 230 6.17 -20.59 -3.35
CA MET A 230 6.89 -21.82 -3.06
C MET A 230 8.33 -21.77 -3.59
N GLU A 231 8.53 -21.33 -4.85
CA GLU A 231 9.86 -21.12 -5.43
C GLU A 231 10.71 -20.15 -4.59
N PHE A 232 10.11 -19.06 -4.11
CA PHE A 232 10.79 -18.11 -3.22
C PHE A 232 11.23 -18.78 -1.90
N LEU A 233 10.36 -19.60 -1.27
CA LEU A 233 10.69 -20.30 -0.03
C LEU A 233 11.82 -21.32 -0.22
N GLU A 234 11.79 -22.08 -1.32
CA GLU A 234 12.88 -22.99 -1.71
C GLU A 234 14.17 -22.23 -2.01
N GLY A 235 14.07 -21.06 -2.65
CA GLY A 235 15.20 -20.15 -2.85
C GLY A 235 15.82 -19.69 -1.53
N LEU A 236 14.99 -19.38 -0.54
CA LEU A 236 15.44 -18.99 0.80
C LEU A 236 16.12 -20.15 1.55
N ASP A 237 15.68 -21.40 1.35
CA ASP A 237 16.27 -22.59 1.99
C ASP A 237 17.74 -22.80 1.64
N LYS A 238 18.16 -22.32 0.45
CA LYS A 238 19.56 -22.33 0.01
C LYS A 238 20.46 -21.44 0.90
N TYR A 239 19.88 -20.59 1.75
CA TYR A 239 20.59 -19.66 2.63
C TYR A 239 20.19 -19.87 4.11
N PRO A 240 20.56 -21.01 4.74
CA PRO A 240 20.08 -21.38 6.08
C PRO A 240 20.45 -20.36 7.17
N ARG A 241 21.57 -19.64 7.02
CA ARG A 241 21.95 -18.56 7.97
C ARG A 241 21.03 -17.35 7.88
N LEU A 242 20.63 -16.97 6.66
CA LEU A 242 19.67 -15.88 6.45
C LEU A 242 18.28 -16.32 6.92
N ARG A 243 17.83 -17.52 6.50
CA ARG A 243 16.54 -18.09 6.87
C ARG A 243 16.30 -18.15 8.38
N LYS A 244 17.33 -18.48 9.18
CA LYS A 244 17.23 -18.52 10.65
C LYS A 244 17.06 -17.14 11.31
N LYS A 245 17.46 -16.07 10.64
CA LYS A 245 17.42 -14.70 11.16
C LYS A 245 16.30 -13.86 10.54
N LEU A 246 15.81 -14.22 9.36
CA LEU A 246 14.86 -13.41 8.61
C LEU A 246 13.44 -13.50 9.18
N ASN A 247 12.86 -12.34 9.47
CA ASN A 247 11.42 -12.19 9.61
C ASN A 247 10.81 -11.83 8.25
N ILE A 248 9.67 -12.43 7.91
CA ILE A 248 8.89 -12.12 6.72
C ILE A 248 7.47 -11.84 7.18
N ILE A 249 6.92 -10.69 6.76
CA ILE A 249 5.53 -10.32 6.97
C ILE A 249 4.88 -10.08 5.61
N ILE A 250 3.72 -10.69 5.40
CA ILE A 250 2.87 -10.52 4.22
C ILE A 250 1.58 -9.84 4.66
N VAL A 251 1.23 -8.78 3.95
CA VAL A 251 0.03 -7.98 4.23
C VAL A 251 -0.72 -7.69 2.93
N SER A 252 -1.98 -7.27 3.07
CA SER A 252 -2.69 -6.52 2.05
C SER A 252 -3.25 -5.23 2.62
N ASP A 253 -3.56 -4.30 1.74
CA ASP A 253 -4.29 -3.07 2.05
C ASP A 253 -5.79 -3.31 2.19
N HIS A 254 -6.37 -4.12 1.31
CA HIS A 254 -7.79 -4.42 1.34
C HIS A 254 -8.13 -5.73 0.64
N GLY A 255 -9.39 -6.14 0.79
CA GLY A 255 -10.03 -7.14 -0.06
C GLY A 255 -10.69 -6.52 -1.29
N MET A 256 -11.71 -7.21 -1.81
CA MET A 256 -12.42 -6.88 -3.04
C MET A 256 -13.83 -7.48 -3.01
N THR A 257 -14.84 -6.70 -3.44
CA THR A 257 -16.22 -7.18 -3.57
C THR A 257 -16.69 -7.13 -5.02
N ASP A 258 -17.56 -8.05 -5.40
CA ASP A 258 -18.23 -8.07 -6.70
C ASP A 258 -19.30 -6.98 -6.78
N VAL A 259 -19.35 -6.25 -7.90
CA VAL A 259 -20.32 -5.17 -8.15
C VAL A 259 -21.09 -5.32 -9.45
N ARG A 260 -21.16 -6.53 -10.01
CA ARG A 260 -21.95 -6.77 -11.21
C ARG A 260 -23.45 -6.54 -10.95
N PRO A 261 -24.19 -5.95 -11.91
CA PRO A 261 -25.65 -5.90 -11.83
C PRO A 261 -26.30 -7.29 -11.72
N SER A 262 -25.70 -8.33 -12.31
CA SER A 262 -26.15 -9.73 -12.17
C SER A 262 -26.01 -10.29 -10.74
N ARG A 263 -25.28 -9.61 -9.85
CA ARG A 263 -25.21 -9.89 -8.42
C ARG A 263 -26.15 -9.01 -7.58
N GLY A 264 -27.05 -8.26 -8.23
CA GLY A 264 -28.01 -7.38 -7.56
C GLY A 264 -27.46 -5.98 -7.24
N VAL A 265 -26.30 -5.61 -7.78
CA VAL A 265 -25.72 -4.28 -7.55
C VAL A 265 -26.38 -3.22 -8.41
N THR A 266 -26.75 -2.10 -7.79
CA THR A 266 -27.43 -0.97 -8.43
C THR A 266 -26.44 0.16 -8.71
N TYR A 267 -26.41 0.63 -9.95
CA TYR A 267 -25.63 1.81 -10.35
C TYR A 267 -26.52 3.04 -10.37
N LEU A 268 -26.13 4.08 -9.65
CA LEU A 268 -26.84 5.34 -9.53
C LEU A 268 -25.97 6.46 -10.10
N ARG A 269 -26.53 7.33 -10.95
CA ARG A 269 -25.78 8.43 -11.55
C ARG A 269 -25.98 9.68 -10.73
N LEU A 270 -24.88 10.33 -10.36
CA LEU A 270 -24.95 11.54 -9.56
C LEU A 270 -25.66 12.69 -10.30
N ASP A 271 -25.57 12.71 -11.63
CA ASP A 271 -26.28 13.66 -12.52
C ASP A 271 -27.81 13.61 -12.37
N ASP A 272 -28.38 12.51 -11.88
CA ASP A 272 -29.83 12.37 -11.69
C ASP A 272 -30.33 13.09 -10.42
N TYR A 273 -29.43 13.51 -9.54
CA TYR A 273 -29.77 14.07 -8.22
C TYR A 273 -29.24 15.49 -7.99
N ILE A 274 -28.12 15.87 -8.60
CA ILE A 274 -27.48 17.18 -8.38
C ILE A 274 -27.04 17.83 -9.68
N ASP A 275 -27.03 19.17 -9.71
CA ASP A 275 -26.58 19.93 -10.87
C ASP A 275 -25.11 20.38 -10.72
N LYS A 276 -24.33 20.22 -11.78
CA LYS A 276 -22.92 20.66 -11.83
C LYS A 276 -22.70 22.15 -11.54
N ARG A 277 -23.72 23.00 -11.65
CA ARG A 277 -23.67 24.43 -11.31
C ARG A 277 -23.49 24.65 -9.81
N ASP A 278 -24.04 23.77 -8.97
CA ASP A 278 -23.98 23.85 -7.51
C ASP A 278 -22.71 23.23 -6.91
N ILE A 279 -21.86 22.66 -7.75
CA ILE A 279 -20.67 21.91 -7.33
C ILE A 279 -19.41 22.72 -7.61
N LEU A 280 -18.47 22.73 -6.68
CA LEU A 280 -17.11 23.23 -6.92
C LEU A 280 -16.20 22.06 -7.35
N ARG A 281 -16.22 20.96 -6.59
CA ARG A 281 -15.34 19.79 -6.82
C ARG A 281 -15.99 18.53 -6.26
N ILE A 282 -15.77 17.40 -6.92
CA ILE A 282 -16.05 16.05 -6.40
C ILE A 282 -14.78 15.22 -6.58
N VAL A 283 -14.42 14.50 -5.54
CA VAL A 283 -13.18 13.71 -5.45
C VAL A 283 -13.53 12.28 -5.06
N GLU A 284 -12.88 11.33 -5.73
CA GLU A 284 -13.20 9.90 -5.69
C GLU A 284 -14.51 9.57 -6.42
N ASP A 285 -14.71 8.28 -6.68
CA ASP A 285 -15.92 7.76 -7.30
C ASP A 285 -16.31 6.37 -6.79
N GLY A 286 -17.52 5.95 -7.13
CA GLY A 286 -18.00 4.60 -6.84
C GLY A 286 -18.50 4.41 -5.40
N SER A 287 -17.63 3.87 -4.55
CA SER A 287 -17.97 3.42 -3.19
C SER A 287 -17.93 4.54 -2.15
N PHE A 288 -17.17 5.61 -2.40
CA PHE A 288 -17.23 6.84 -1.60
C PHE A 288 -16.83 8.05 -2.45
N MET A 289 -17.29 9.23 -2.05
CA MET A 289 -16.98 10.50 -2.71
C MET A 289 -16.90 11.63 -1.68
N ASN A 290 -15.91 12.49 -1.83
CA ASN A 290 -15.90 13.80 -1.16
C ASN A 290 -16.46 14.85 -2.11
N ILE A 291 -17.43 15.61 -1.65
CA ILE A 291 -18.17 16.58 -2.45
C ILE A 291 -18.01 17.95 -1.80
N GLN A 292 -17.51 18.90 -2.58
CA GLN A 292 -17.48 20.32 -2.24
C GLN A 292 -18.51 21.05 -3.09
N PRO A 293 -19.68 21.41 -2.54
CA PRO A 293 -20.61 22.33 -3.16
C PRO A 293 -20.05 23.76 -3.20
N ILE A 294 -20.67 24.62 -4.02
CA ILE A 294 -20.50 26.07 -3.84
C ILE A 294 -21.14 26.48 -2.50
N LYS A 295 -20.56 27.50 -1.84
CA LYS A 295 -20.92 27.86 -0.45
C LYS A 295 -22.43 28.05 -0.22
N SER A 296 -23.13 28.67 -1.17
CA SER A 296 -24.58 28.91 -1.08
C SER A 296 -25.44 27.65 -1.24
N SER A 297 -24.90 26.58 -1.82
CA SER A 297 -25.66 25.39 -2.20
C SER A 297 -25.38 24.18 -1.30
N VAL A 298 -24.55 24.31 -0.25
CA VAL A 298 -24.16 23.17 0.61
C VAL A 298 -25.36 22.42 1.18
N ASN A 299 -26.32 23.12 1.79
CA ASN A 299 -27.51 22.48 2.36
C ASN A 299 -28.43 21.90 1.29
N TYR A 300 -28.59 22.58 0.16
CA TYR A 300 -29.40 22.08 -0.96
C TYR A 300 -28.82 20.77 -1.51
N VAL A 301 -27.52 20.75 -1.83
CA VAL A 301 -26.82 19.57 -2.33
C VAL A 301 -26.88 18.43 -1.30
N TYR A 302 -26.65 18.72 -0.02
CA TYR A 302 -26.77 17.73 1.05
C TYR A 302 -28.15 17.04 1.08
N GLU A 303 -29.24 17.81 1.02
CA GLU A 303 -30.59 17.23 1.04
C GLU A 303 -30.94 16.48 -0.26
N GLN A 304 -30.41 16.88 -1.41
CA GLN A 304 -30.56 16.13 -2.67
C GLN A 304 -29.82 14.78 -2.61
N LEU A 305 -28.57 14.77 -2.12
CA LEU A 305 -27.77 13.56 -1.98
C LEU A 305 -28.43 12.56 -1.03
N LYS A 306 -29.11 13.02 0.02
CA LYS A 306 -29.85 12.15 0.94
C LYS A 306 -31.04 11.42 0.30
N GLN A 307 -31.51 11.87 -0.87
CA GLN A 307 -32.56 11.15 -1.61
C GLN A 307 -32.01 9.95 -2.39
N ILE A 308 -30.68 9.86 -2.54
CA ILE A 308 -30.04 8.74 -3.24
C ILE A 308 -30.25 7.47 -2.40
N PRO A 309 -30.86 6.40 -2.95
CA PRO A 309 -31.04 5.16 -2.22
C PRO A 309 -29.69 4.48 -1.99
N GLY A 310 -29.52 3.88 -0.82
CA GLY A 310 -28.35 3.03 -0.55
C GLY A 310 -27.04 3.79 -0.36
N VAL A 311 -27.07 5.07 0.00
CA VAL A 311 -25.89 5.83 0.41
C VAL A 311 -26.07 6.42 1.81
N ASP A 312 -24.97 6.60 2.51
CA ASP A 312 -24.89 7.41 3.72
C ASP A 312 -24.23 8.75 3.37
N VAL A 313 -24.87 9.85 3.79
CA VAL A 313 -24.42 11.22 3.46
C VAL A 313 -24.14 11.97 4.76
N TYR A 314 -22.90 12.37 4.93
CA TYR A 314 -22.41 13.07 6.11
C TYR A 314 -21.95 14.46 5.73
N LYS A 315 -22.34 15.48 6.50
CA LYS A 315 -21.53 16.70 6.54
C LYS A 315 -20.24 16.38 7.28
N LYS A 316 -19.15 17.10 6.98
CA LYS A 316 -17.83 16.88 7.60
C LYS A 316 -17.88 16.70 9.13
N ALA A 317 -18.62 17.56 9.83
CA ALA A 317 -18.74 17.52 11.28
C ALA A 317 -19.45 16.25 11.81
N ASP A 318 -20.35 15.69 11.00
CA ASP A 318 -21.24 14.57 11.34
C ASP A 318 -20.65 13.20 10.93
N ILE A 319 -19.46 13.19 10.32
CA ILE A 319 -18.76 11.95 9.99
C ILE A 319 -18.48 11.17 11.30
N PRO A 320 -18.79 9.87 11.36
CA PRO A 320 -18.55 9.05 12.55
C PRO A 320 -17.08 8.99 12.97
N GLU A 321 -16.80 9.13 14.28
CA GLU A 321 -15.43 9.12 14.83
C GLU A 321 -14.68 7.81 14.53
N ASN A 322 -15.39 6.69 14.52
CA ASN A 322 -14.81 5.37 14.26
C ASN A 322 -14.29 5.20 12.82
N LEU A 323 -14.63 6.11 11.90
CA LEU A 323 -14.04 6.11 10.56
C LEU A 323 -12.65 6.76 10.53
N HIS A 324 -12.24 7.48 11.58
CA HIS A 324 -10.94 8.16 11.66
C HIS A 324 -10.61 8.99 10.41
N TYR A 325 -11.61 9.73 9.93
CA TYR A 325 -11.56 10.42 8.65
C TYR A 325 -11.69 11.94 8.77
N LYS A 326 -12.56 12.42 9.65
CA LYS A 326 -13.04 13.82 9.60
C LYS A 326 -12.03 14.87 10.02
N ASN A 327 -11.04 14.49 10.84
CA ASN A 327 -10.12 15.44 11.47
C ASN A 327 -8.94 15.80 10.56
N ASN A 328 -9.23 16.12 9.30
CA ASN A 328 -8.22 16.54 8.34
C ASN A 328 -8.78 17.61 7.38
N ARG A 329 -7.93 18.59 7.00
CA ARG A 329 -8.36 19.69 6.11
C ARG A 329 -8.71 19.24 4.68
N ILE A 330 -8.17 18.12 4.23
CA ILE A 330 -8.44 17.54 2.90
C ILE A 330 -9.90 17.07 2.75
N VAL A 331 -10.57 16.73 3.86
CA VAL A 331 -11.98 16.33 3.85
C VAL A 331 -12.86 17.52 3.46
N LEU A 332 -13.70 17.32 2.44
CA LEU A 332 -14.60 18.33 1.89
C LEU A 332 -15.90 18.42 2.72
N ASP A 333 -16.77 19.38 2.37
CA ASP A 333 -17.97 19.67 3.16
C ASP A 333 -18.94 18.49 3.31
N ILE A 334 -19.03 17.63 2.29
CA ILE A 334 -19.92 16.46 2.28
C ILE A 334 -19.13 15.20 1.92
N LEU A 335 -19.30 14.14 2.71
CA LEU A 335 -18.87 12.79 2.40
C LEU A 335 -20.10 11.96 2.04
N LEU A 336 -20.07 11.33 0.87
CA LEU A 336 -21.03 10.32 0.44
C LEU A 336 -20.35 8.96 0.50
N VAL A 337 -20.97 7.96 1.14
CA VAL A 337 -20.48 6.59 1.21
C VAL A 337 -21.57 5.65 0.71
N SER A 338 -21.29 4.89 -0.33
CA SER A 338 -22.21 3.89 -0.86
C SER A 338 -22.29 2.70 0.10
N ARG A 339 -23.50 2.19 0.32
CA ARG A 339 -23.70 0.90 1.00
C ARG A 339 -23.44 -0.24 0.01
N VAL A 340 -23.09 -1.40 0.56
CA VAL A 340 -22.86 -2.62 -0.23
C VAL A 340 -24.11 -2.92 -1.07
N GLY A 341 -23.91 -3.21 -2.36
CA GLY A 341 -24.99 -3.35 -3.34
C GLY A 341 -25.30 -2.08 -4.12
N TYR A 342 -24.62 -0.97 -3.85
CA TYR A 342 -24.76 0.29 -4.59
C TYR A 342 -23.42 0.84 -5.04
N ILE A 343 -23.40 1.40 -6.25
CA ILE A 343 -22.27 2.16 -6.79
C ILE A 343 -22.77 3.49 -7.34
N VAL A 344 -22.16 4.58 -6.89
CA VAL A 344 -22.46 5.91 -7.42
C VAL A 344 -21.47 6.24 -8.55
N VAL A 345 -22.01 6.42 -9.75
CA VAL A 345 -21.26 6.92 -10.90
C VAL A 345 -21.08 8.43 -10.75
N GLY A 346 -19.83 8.88 -10.85
CA GLY A 346 -19.47 10.29 -10.68
C GLY A 346 -20.15 11.22 -11.70
N LEU A 347 -20.22 12.50 -11.33
CA LEU A 347 -20.87 13.55 -12.11
C LEU A 347 -20.17 13.75 -13.46
N GLN A 348 -20.91 13.84 -14.57
CA GLN A 348 -20.36 14.08 -15.91
C GLN A 348 -19.85 15.53 -16.09
N SER A 349 -18.71 15.83 -15.46
CA SER A 349 -18.17 17.18 -15.35
C SER A 349 -16.65 17.18 -15.16
N ALA A 350 -15.98 18.23 -15.63
CA ALA A 350 -14.57 18.48 -15.30
C ALA A 350 -14.32 18.75 -13.80
N LYS A 351 -15.40 18.98 -13.04
CA LYS A 351 -15.40 19.13 -11.58
C LYS A 351 -15.28 17.80 -10.84
N GLN A 352 -15.54 16.66 -11.50
CA GLN A 352 -15.38 15.31 -10.94
C GLN A 352 -13.96 14.80 -11.20
N ILE A 353 -13.30 14.28 -10.16
CA ILE A 353 -12.00 13.60 -10.27
C ILE A 353 -12.07 12.22 -9.58
N PRO A 354 -11.70 11.12 -10.26
CA PRO A 354 -11.36 11.04 -11.68
C PRO A 354 -12.55 11.42 -12.57
N ARG A 355 -12.28 11.97 -13.77
CA ARG A 355 -13.38 12.25 -14.71
C ARG A 355 -14.03 10.93 -15.11
N PRO A 356 -15.36 10.81 -15.06
CA PRO A 356 -16.04 9.61 -15.51
C PRO A 356 -15.74 9.34 -16.98
N HIS A 357 -15.57 8.08 -17.36
CA HIS A 357 -15.37 7.74 -18.77
C HIS A 357 -16.73 7.58 -19.45
N PRO A 358 -16.98 8.19 -20.62
CA PRO A 358 -18.28 8.08 -21.30
C PRO A 358 -18.69 6.63 -21.65
N GLN A 359 -17.68 5.74 -21.75
CA GLN A 359 -17.82 4.31 -22.05
C GLN A 359 -17.32 3.44 -20.89
N GLN A 360 -17.35 3.94 -19.65
CA GLN A 360 -16.80 3.22 -18.51
C GLN A 360 -17.46 1.84 -18.41
N SER A 361 -16.70 0.80 -18.76
CA SER A 361 -17.09 -0.58 -18.50
C SER A 361 -17.31 -0.70 -17.01
N TYR A 362 -18.43 -1.30 -16.61
CA TYR A 362 -18.66 -1.64 -15.22
C TYR A 362 -17.44 -2.42 -14.71
N ARG A 363 -16.75 -1.88 -13.69
CA ARG A 363 -15.75 -2.68 -12.95
C ARG A 363 -16.48 -3.89 -12.40
N ILE A 364 -15.84 -5.05 -12.41
CA ILE A 364 -16.46 -6.27 -11.88
C ILE A 364 -16.21 -6.36 -10.38
N GLY A 365 -14.97 -6.15 -9.95
CA GLY A 365 -14.61 -5.99 -8.55
C GLY A 365 -14.39 -4.52 -8.21
N VAL A 366 -14.78 -4.09 -7.01
CA VAL A 366 -14.32 -2.82 -6.41
C VAL A 366 -14.12 -2.95 -4.90
N HIS A 367 -13.49 -1.93 -4.31
CA HIS A 367 -13.29 -1.72 -2.88
C HIS A 367 -13.64 -0.25 -2.54
N GLY A 368 -13.36 0.23 -1.33
CA GLY A 368 -13.63 1.61 -0.88
C GLY A 368 -14.92 1.81 -0.06
N TYR A 369 -15.69 0.74 0.16
CA TYR A 369 -16.84 0.74 1.07
C TYR A 369 -16.41 0.94 2.55
N THR A 370 -17.37 1.01 3.47
CA THR A 370 -17.07 1.03 4.92
C THR A 370 -16.36 -0.26 5.36
N PRO A 371 -15.33 -0.20 6.24
CA PRO A 371 -14.50 -1.35 6.67
C PRO A 371 -15.24 -2.60 7.14
N ALA A 372 -16.45 -2.45 7.72
CA ALA A 372 -17.23 -3.53 8.31
C ALA A 372 -17.67 -4.64 7.33
N LEU A 373 -17.54 -4.43 6.01
CA LEU A 373 -17.86 -5.46 5.00
C LEU A 373 -16.79 -6.56 5.02
N SER A 374 -17.20 -7.83 5.12
CA SER A 374 -16.27 -8.97 5.10
C SER A 374 -15.39 -9.03 3.86
N ASP A 375 -15.92 -8.62 2.71
CA ASP A 375 -15.26 -8.77 1.42
C ASP A 375 -14.05 -7.85 1.23
N ILE A 376 -13.91 -6.83 2.07
CA ILE A 376 -12.83 -5.85 1.99
C ILE A 376 -11.76 -6.04 3.08
N ARG A 377 -11.91 -7.07 3.92
CA ARG A 377 -10.92 -7.42 4.93
C ARG A 377 -9.62 -7.89 4.27
N ALA A 378 -8.51 -7.49 4.90
CA ALA A 378 -7.15 -7.74 4.45
C ALA A 378 -6.52 -8.97 5.14
N ILE A 379 -5.30 -9.33 4.74
CA ILE A 379 -4.50 -10.41 5.34
C ILE A 379 -3.37 -9.87 6.22
N PHE A 380 -2.99 -10.68 7.21
CA PHE A 380 -1.68 -10.59 7.89
C PHE A 380 -1.14 -12.00 8.10
N TYR A 381 0.01 -12.29 7.49
CA TYR A 381 0.77 -13.52 7.69
C TYR A 381 2.20 -13.17 8.07
N ALA A 382 2.78 -13.88 9.04
CA ALA A 382 4.17 -13.62 9.43
C ALA A 382 4.91 -14.91 9.77
N ARG A 383 6.22 -14.95 9.50
CA ARG A 383 7.12 -16.02 9.94
C ARG A 383 8.49 -15.47 10.26
N GLY A 384 9.23 -16.21 11.08
CA GLY A 384 10.61 -15.87 11.42
C GLY A 384 10.90 -16.01 12.91
N PRO A 385 12.12 -15.70 13.35
CA PRO A 385 12.53 -15.85 14.75
C PRO A 385 11.74 -14.97 15.73
N ALA A 386 11.09 -13.90 15.28
CA ALA A 386 10.27 -13.05 16.14
C ALA A 386 8.88 -13.63 16.44
N PHE A 387 8.40 -14.61 15.66
CA PHE A 387 7.02 -15.06 15.70
C PHE A 387 6.90 -16.50 16.24
N LYS A 388 5.74 -16.79 16.84
CA LYS A 388 5.30 -18.16 17.10
C LYS A 388 5.08 -18.93 15.79
N LYS A 389 4.70 -20.20 15.89
CA LYS A 389 4.58 -21.10 14.73
C LYS A 389 3.28 -21.88 14.78
N ASN A 390 2.68 -22.07 13.61
CA ASN A 390 1.47 -22.84 13.40
C ASN A 390 0.30 -22.39 14.29
N GLU A 391 0.13 -21.07 14.44
CA GLU A 391 -0.93 -20.46 15.25
C GLU A 391 -1.76 -19.47 14.42
N VAL A 392 -3.07 -19.48 14.67
CA VAL A 392 -4.03 -18.52 14.13
C VAL A 392 -4.47 -17.61 15.28
N PHE A 393 -4.40 -16.31 15.07
CA PHE A 393 -4.78 -15.28 16.03
C PHE A 393 -6.10 -14.62 15.66
N PRO A 394 -6.81 -14.06 16.66
CA PRO A 394 -7.98 -13.23 16.40
C PRO A 394 -7.68 -12.05 15.44
N PRO A 395 -8.72 -11.42 14.91
CA PRO A 395 -8.57 -10.26 14.04
C PRO A 395 -7.82 -9.11 14.71
N ILE A 396 -7.10 -8.34 13.89
CA ILE A 396 -6.38 -7.12 14.29
C ILE A 396 -6.78 -5.94 13.41
N ASN A 397 -6.43 -4.72 13.82
CA ASN A 397 -6.58 -3.53 12.99
C ASN A 397 -5.31 -3.29 12.18
N MET A 398 -5.44 -2.72 10.98
CA MET A 398 -4.29 -2.39 10.13
C MET A 398 -3.24 -1.51 10.84
N VAL A 399 -3.67 -0.56 11.68
CA VAL A 399 -2.77 0.31 12.48
C VAL A 399 -1.91 -0.46 13.48
N ASP A 400 -2.34 -1.66 13.92
CA ASP A 400 -1.61 -2.48 14.88
C ASP A 400 -0.30 -3.05 14.28
N ILE A 401 -0.25 -3.19 12.95
CA ILE A 401 0.82 -3.89 12.22
C ILE A 401 2.17 -3.14 12.29
N TYR A 402 2.17 -1.80 12.27
CA TYR A 402 3.40 -1.00 12.27
C TYR A 402 4.33 -1.33 13.44
N GLN A 403 3.76 -1.61 14.61
CA GLN A 403 4.53 -1.93 15.80
C GLN A 403 5.27 -3.27 15.66
N LEU A 404 4.69 -4.26 14.96
CA LEU A 404 5.37 -5.51 14.65
C LEU A 404 6.61 -5.28 13.76
N TYR A 405 6.54 -4.34 12.81
CA TYR A 405 7.70 -3.98 11.98
C TYR A 405 8.85 -3.45 12.82
N THR A 406 8.55 -2.49 13.70
CA THR A 406 9.55 -1.88 14.58
C THR A 406 10.13 -2.88 15.58
N HIS A 407 9.30 -3.79 16.10
CA HIS A 407 9.73 -4.88 16.97
C HIS A 407 10.70 -5.82 16.26
N CYS A 408 10.36 -6.31 15.06
CA CYS A 408 11.22 -7.20 14.27
C CYS A 408 12.60 -6.57 13.98
N LEU A 409 12.62 -5.26 13.67
CA LEU A 409 13.82 -4.51 13.35
C LEU A 409 14.64 -4.09 14.60
N GLY A 410 14.07 -4.23 15.80
CA GLY A 410 14.68 -3.79 17.05
C GLY A 410 14.92 -2.27 17.08
N ILE A 411 13.93 -1.49 16.60
CA ILE A 411 13.99 -0.03 16.52
C ILE A 411 12.85 0.61 17.31
N ALA A 412 13.04 1.84 17.79
CA ALA A 412 11.99 2.58 18.46
C ALA A 412 10.90 3.02 17.46
N PRO A 413 9.61 2.75 17.74
CA PRO A 413 8.51 3.22 16.90
C PRO A 413 8.29 4.72 17.04
N GLN A 414 7.71 5.32 16.00
CA GLN A 414 7.05 6.63 16.13
C GLN A 414 5.70 6.48 16.86
N PRO A 415 5.16 7.56 17.47
CA PRO A 415 3.80 7.56 17.99
C PRO A 415 2.81 7.09 16.91
N ASN A 416 1.95 6.15 17.26
CA ASN A 416 1.05 5.50 16.32
C ASN A 416 -0.28 5.14 17.01
N ASN A 417 -1.29 4.78 16.23
CA ASN A 417 -2.63 4.42 16.71
C ASN A 417 -2.78 2.93 17.04
N GLY A 418 -1.75 2.11 16.80
CA GLY A 418 -1.83 0.67 17.01
C GLY A 418 -1.93 0.28 18.49
N THR A 419 -2.67 -0.78 18.76
CA THR A 419 -2.84 -1.37 20.10
C THR A 419 -1.93 -2.58 20.27
N TRP A 420 -0.86 -2.45 21.04
CA TRP A 420 0.16 -3.50 21.20
C TRP A 420 -0.39 -4.83 21.73
N THR A 421 -1.38 -4.78 22.63
CA THR A 421 -2.00 -5.98 23.22
C THR A 421 -2.71 -6.86 22.20
N ASN A 422 -3.12 -6.31 21.05
CA ASN A 422 -3.75 -7.08 19.98
C ASN A 422 -2.75 -8.00 19.26
N VAL A 423 -1.47 -7.61 19.23
CA VAL A 423 -0.45 -8.26 18.39
C VAL A 423 0.66 -8.95 19.18
N VAL A 424 0.90 -8.55 20.43
CA VAL A 424 2.01 -9.09 21.25
C VAL A 424 1.93 -10.61 21.43
N GLY A 425 0.73 -11.17 21.45
CA GLY A 425 0.51 -12.61 21.58
C GLY A 425 1.11 -13.44 20.44
N MET A 426 1.35 -12.83 19.27
CA MET A 426 1.93 -13.48 18.09
C MET A 426 3.45 -13.70 18.21
N LEU A 427 4.10 -12.99 19.12
CA LEU A 427 5.56 -12.97 19.22
C LEU A 427 6.05 -14.18 20.02
N ALA A 428 7.20 -14.71 19.58
CA ALA A 428 7.91 -15.74 20.33
C ALA A 428 8.48 -15.13 21.62
N PRO A 429 8.60 -15.92 22.71
CA PRO A 429 9.32 -15.49 23.89
C PRO A 429 10.76 -15.07 23.55
N PRO A 430 11.35 -14.09 24.26
CA PRO A 430 12.74 -13.73 24.06
C PRO A 430 13.63 -14.98 24.15
N THR A 431 14.44 -15.22 23.12
CA THR A 431 15.46 -16.28 23.17
C THR A 431 16.47 -15.92 24.25
N ARG A 432 16.51 -16.71 25.34
CA ARG A 432 17.49 -16.58 26.43
C ARG A 432 18.91 -16.80 25.95
#